data_AF-A0A139WQU0-F1
#
_entry.id   AF-A0A139WQU0-F1
#
_cell.length_a   1.000
_cell.length_b   1.000
_cell.length_c   1.000
_cell.angle_alpha   90.00
_cell.angle_beta   90.00
_cell.angle_gamma   90.00
#
_symmetry.space_group_name_H-M   'P 1'
#
loop_
_entity.id
_entity.type
_entity.pdbx_description
1 polymer ?
#
loop_
_entity_poly.entity_id
_entity_poly.type
_entity_poly.pdbx_seq_one_letter_code
_entity_poly.pdbx_strand_id
1 'polypeptide(L)'
;MLVKSPIKVLSLAVLEQPRAQKILYLAADSVRSLPLELLHRTANVVAAYHNDAAGKETYLVIRKVLPHTTRLKPKTKDWNEQLIDFML
;
A
#
# COMPACT_ATOMS: atom_id res chain seq x y z
N MET A 1 -4.49 1.01 -4.07
CA MET A 1 -3.55 0.81 -2.96
C MET A 1 -2.14 0.98 -3.47
N LEU A 2 -1.35 1.84 -2.83
CA LEU A 2 0.07 2.05 -3.11
C LEU A 2 0.89 1.11 -2.22
N VAL A 3 1.80 0.34 -2.81
CA VAL A 3 2.54 -0.73 -2.12
C VAL A 3 4.00 -0.70 -2.55
N LYS A 4 4.93 -1.08 -1.67
CA LYS A 4 6.38 -0.93 -1.92
C LYS A 4 6.90 -1.63 -3.18
N SER A 5 6.38 -2.82 -3.51
CA SER A 5 6.90 -3.62 -4.63
C SER A 5 5.88 -4.67 -5.11
N PRO A 6 6.09 -5.28 -6.30
CA PRO A 6 5.16 -6.26 -6.85
C PRO A 6 4.88 -7.47 -5.95
N ILE A 7 5.90 -8.02 -5.26
CA ILE A 7 5.69 -9.16 -4.34
C ILE A 7 4.77 -8.79 -3.17
N LYS A 8 4.85 -7.55 -2.69
CA LYS A 8 3.99 -7.05 -1.62
C LYS A 8 2.58 -6.80 -2.13
N VAL A 9 2.41 -6.38 -3.39
CA VAL A 9 1.09 -6.29 -4.04
C VAL A 9 0.41 -7.65 -4.06
N LEU A 10 1.10 -8.69 -4.55
CA LEU A 10 0.53 -10.03 -4.60
C LEU A 10 0.19 -10.57 -3.21
N SER A 11 1.08 -10.34 -2.24
CA SER A 11 0.87 -10.77 -0.85
C SER A 11 -0.38 -10.12 -0.24
N LEU A 12 -0.52 -8.80 -0.39
CA LEU A 12 -1.67 -8.05 0.10
C LEU A 12 -2.96 -8.44 -0.63
N ALA A 13 -2.90 -8.66 -1.95
CA ALA A 13 -4.07 -9.03 -2.73
C ALA A 13 -4.66 -10.39 -2.33
N VAL A 14 -3.82 -11.33 -1.84
CA VAL A 14 -4.29 -12.60 -1.27
C VAL A 14 -4.90 -12.38 0.12
N LEU A 15 -4.19 -11.66 1.00
CA LEU A 15 -4.63 -11.39 2.38
C LEU A 15 -5.96 -10.63 2.47
N GLU A 16 -6.29 -9.85 1.44
CA GLU A 16 -7.49 -9.01 1.40
C GLU A 16 -8.66 -9.65 0.66
N GLN A 17 -8.62 -10.95 0.38
CA GLN A 17 -9.77 -11.66 -0.17
C GLN A 17 -10.66 -12.28 0.92
N PRO A 18 -11.98 -12.40 0.67
CA PRO A 18 -12.71 -11.88 -0.48
C PRO A 18 -13.05 -10.38 -0.30
N ARG A 19 -13.08 -9.61 -1.40
CA ARG A 19 -13.53 -8.21 -1.38
C ARG A 19 -14.68 -7.98 -2.34
N ALA A 20 -15.70 -7.27 -1.86
CA ALA A 20 -16.85 -6.86 -2.66
C ALA A 20 -16.50 -5.78 -3.71
N GLN A 21 -15.37 -5.08 -3.54
CA GLN A 21 -14.94 -3.98 -4.41
C GLN A 21 -13.63 -4.30 -5.12
N LYS A 22 -13.54 -3.89 -6.39
CA LYS A 22 -12.30 -3.96 -7.17
C LYS A 22 -11.30 -2.93 -6.65
N ILE A 23 -10.04 -3.34 -6.52
CA ILE A 23 -8.95 -2.47 -6.09
C ILE A 23 -7.85 -2.47 -7.13
N LEU A 24 -7.43 -1.27 -7.51
CA LEU A 24 -6.20 -1.07 -8.25
C LEU A 24 -5.02 -1.10 -7.27
N TYR A 25 -4.11 -2.04 -7.44
CA TYR A 25 -2.84 -2.06 -6.72
C TYR A 25 -1.74 -1.46 -7.58
N LEU A 26 -0.93 -0.56 -7.01
CA LEU A 26 0.20 0.07 -7.68
C LEU A 26 1.45 -0.17 -6.85
N ALA A 27 2.46 -0.80 -7.45
CA ALA A 27 3.79 -0.87 -6.88
C ALA A 27 4.49 0.47 -7.09
N ALA A 28 4.89 1.13 -6.01
CA ALA A 28 5.57 2.41 -6.02
C ALA A 28 6.66 2.42 -4.94
N ASP A 29 7.90 2.51 -5.39
CA ASP A 29 9.09 2.53 -4.53
C ASP A 29 9.32 3.90 -3.88
N SER A 30 8.77 4.96 -4.47
CA SER A 30 8.94 6.34 -4.04
C SER A 30 7.77 7.22 -4.47
N VAL A 31 7.65 8.42 -3.90
CA VAL A 31 6.63 9.40 -4.29
C VAL A 31 6.81 9.89 -5.73
N ARG A 32 8.05 9.86 -6.25
CA ARG A 32 8.38 10.32 -7.60
C ARG A 32 7.83 9.39 -8.69
N SER A 33 7.57 8.13 -8.36
CA SER A 33 7.01 7.15 -9.29
C SER A 33 5.48 7.13 -9.32
N LEU A 34 4.81 7.99 -8.52
CA LEU A 34 3.36 7.97 -8.42
C LEU A 34 2.71 8.68 -9.62
N PRO A 35 1.67 8.07 -10.24
CA PRO A 35 0.88 8.72 -11.27
C PRO A 35 -0.05 9.75 -10.63
N LEU A 36 0.51 10.90 -10.22
CA LEU A 36 -0.20 11.89 -9.40
C LEU A 36 -1.48 12.38 -10.04
N GLU A 37 -1.51 12.61 -11.36
CA GLU A 37 -2.72 13.07 -12.05
C GLU A 37 -3.90 12.12 -11.85
N LEU A 38 -3.66 10.80 -11.99
CA LEU A 38 -4.66 9.77 -11.74
C LEU A 38 -5.09 9.74 -10.27
N LEU A 39 -4.11 9.81 -9.35
CA LEU A 39 -4.36 9.65 -7.92
C LEU A 39 -5.08 10.85 -7.29
N HIS A 40 -4.89 12.07 -7.80
CA HIS A 40 -5.65 13.23 -7.37
C HIS A 40 -7.15 13.12 -7.69
N ARG A 41 -7.50 12.43 -8.79
CA ARG A 41 -8.89 12.18 -9.19
C ARG A 41 -9.50 10.94 -8.51
N THR A 42 -8.69 10.20 -7.73
CA THR A 42 -9.10 8.96 -7.08
C THR A 42 -9.47 9.24 -5.62
N ALA A 43 -10.74 9.06 -5.24
CA ALA A 43 -11.22 9.38 -3.89
C ALA A 43 -10.58 8.52 -2.77
N ASN A 44 -10.28 7.25 -3.05
CA ASN A 44 -9.81 6.28 -2.06
C ASN A 44 -8.38 5.83 -2.33
N VAL A 45 -7.41 6.62 -1.88
CA VAL A 45 -5.99 6.26 -1.93
C VAL A 45 -5.55 5.71 -0.58
N VAL A 46 -5.03 4.48 -0.59
CA VAL A 46 -4.50 3.81 0.60
C VAL A 46 -3.02 3.51 0.37
N ALA A 47 -2.17 4.00 1.25
CA ALA A 47 -0.75 3.68 1.31
C ALA A 47 -0.54 2.46 2.22
N ALA A 48 -0.30 1.31 1.60
CA ALA A 48 -0.10 0.03 2.24
C ALA A 48 1.39 -0.34 2.27
N TYR A 49 2.19 0.46 2.99
CA TYR A 49 3.63 0.20 3.15
C TYR A 49 3.91 -0.64 4.40
N HIS A 50 5.18 -1.03 4.57
CA HIS A 50 5.64 -1.85 5.69
C HIS A 50 5.34 -1.22 7.06
N ASN A 51 5.32 -2.08 8.08
CA ASN A 51 5.13 -1.68 9.47
C ASN A 51 6.48 -1.30 10.12
N ASP A 52 7.26 -0.47 9.44
CA ASP A 52 8.56 0.03 9.89
C ASP A 52 8.64 1.57 9.77
N ALA A 53 9.78 2.12 10.19
CA ALA A 53 10.04 3.57 10.14
C ALA A 53 10.02 4.08 8.70
N ALA A 54 10.63 3.36 7.76
CA ALA A 54 10.67 3.72 6.35
C ALA A 54 9.26 3.76 5.74
N GLY A 55 8.41 2.77 6.02
CA GLY A 55 7.03 2.74 5.56
C GLY A 55 6.17 3.86 6.16
N LYS A 56 6.43 4.26 7.41
CA LYS A 56 5.80 5.45 8.01
C LYS A 56 6.25 6.73 7.30
N GLU A 57 7.55 6.88 7.05
CA GLU A 57 8.11 8.03 6.36
C GLU A 57 7.55 8.15 4.94
N THR A 58 7.55 7.06 4.16
CA THR A 58 6.95 7.05 2.81
C THR A 58 5.50 7.50 2.84
N TYR A 59 4.68 6.98 3.76
CA TYR A 59 3.29 7.44 3.92
C TYR A 59 3.20 8.94 4.20
N LEU A 60 4.04 9.49 5.07
CA LEU A 60 4.02 10.92 5.40
C LEU A 60 4.40 11.77 4.17
N VAL A 61 5.37 11.35 3.37
CA VAL A 61 5.74 12.06 2.14
C VAL A 61 4.62 11.99 1.11
N ILE A 62 3.97 10.83 0.94
CA ILE A 62 2.81 10.68 0.04
C ILE A 62 1.67 11.59 0.48
N ARG A 63 1.36 11.64 1.77
CA ARG A 63 0.27 12.47 2.29
C ARG A 63 0.49 13.97 2.09
N LYS A 64 1.74 14.43 1.97
CA LYS A 64 2.03 15.84 1.61
C LYS A 64 1.55 16.20 0.20
N VAL A 65 1.57 15.24 -0.73
CA VAL A 65 1.14 15.45 -2.13
C VAL A 65 -0.26 14.91 -2.43
N LEU A 66 -0.75 13.94 -1.65
CA LEU A 66 -2.08 13.34 -1.76
C LEU A 66 -2.75 13.32 -0.37
N PRO A 67 -3.30 14.46 0.10
CA PRO A 67 -3.74 14.63 1.50
C PRO A 67 -4.83 13.67 1.97
N HIS A 68 -5.65 13.16 1.05
CA HIS A 68 -6.71 12.17 1.27
C HIS A 68 -6.20 10.73 1.43
N THR A 69 -4.88 10.52 1.33
CA THR A 69 -4.27 9.18 1.49
C THR A 69 -4.41 8.69 2.93
N THR A 70 -4.94 7.48 3.11
CA THR A 70 -4.96 6.77 4.39
C THR A 70 -3.83 5.75 4.47
N ARG A 71 -3.48 5.31 5.69
CA ARG A 71 -2.43 4.32 5.91
C ARG A 71 -3.03 2.97 6.27
N LEU A 72 -2.58 1.93 5.58
CA LEU A 72 -2.77 0.54 5.95
C LEU A 72 -1.39 -0.08 6.22
N LYS A 73 -1.28 -0.98 7.19
CA LYS A 73 0.00 -1.60 7.54
C LYS A 73 -0.20 -3.07 7.93
N PRO A 74 0.79 -3.94 7.68
CA PRO A 74 0.75 -5.30 8.18
C PRO A 74 0.88 -5.33 9.70
N LYS A 75 0.51 -6.46 10.30
CA LYS A 75 0.78 -6.80 11.70
C LYS A 75 2.25 -7.18 11.90
N THR A 76 2.81 -7.94 10.96
CA THR A 76 4.25 -8.27 10.91
C THR A 76 5.06 -7.13 10.29
N LYS A 77 6.34 -7.34 10.01
CA LYS A 77 7.22 -6.33 9.39
C LYS A 77 6.73 -5.90 8.00
N ASP A 78 6.30 -6.84 7.17
CA ASP A 78 5.82 -6.57 5.82
C ASP A 78 4.69 -7.52 5.34
N TRP A 79 4.05 -7.18 4.22
CA TRP A 79 2.90 -7.95 3.71
C TRP A 79 3.22 -9.39 3.31
N ASN A 80 4.44 -9.68 2.87
CA ASN A 80 4.82 -11.03 2.48
C ASN A 80 5.06 -11.89 3.71
N GLU A 81 5.75 -11.34 4.72
CA GLU A 81 5.91 -11.99 6.01
C GLU A 81 4.53 -12.24 6.67
N GLN A 82 3.60 -11.29 6.59
CA GLN A 82 2.24 -11.52 7.07
C GLN A 82 1.49 -12.60 6.29
N LEU A 83 1.70 -12.69 4.97
CA LEU A 83 1.10 -13.77 4.18
C LEU A 83 1.66 -15.13 4.59
N ILE A 84 2.97 -15.24 4.80
CA ILE A 84 3.61 -16.48 5.28
C ILE A 84 3.03 -16.86 6.64
N ASP A 85 2.95 -15.92 7.58
CA ASP A 85 2.34 -16.13 8.91
C ASP A 85 0.86 -16.54 8.84
N PHE A 86 0.08 -15.97 7.91
CA PHE A 86 -1.32 -16.33 7.71
C PHE A 86 -1.53 -17.75 7.15
N MET A 87 -0.55 -18.30 6.43
CA MET A 87 -0.63 -19.62 5.81
C MET A 87 -0.13 -20.77 6.71
N LEU A 88 0.47 -20.45 7.86
CA LEU A 88 1.02 -21.39 8.83
C LEU A 88 0.07 -21.57 10.01
#